data_AF-A0A7Y5DXT1-F1
#
_entry.id   AF-A0A7Y5DXT1-F1
#
_cell.length_a   1.000
_cell.length_b   1.000
_cell.length_c   1.000
_cell.angle_alpha   90.00
_cell.angle_beta   90.00
_cell.angle_gamma   90.00
#
_symmetry.space_group_name_H-M   'P 1'
#
loop_
_entity.id
_entity.type
_entity.pdbx_description
1 polymer ?
#
loop_
_entity_poly.entity_id
_entity_poly.type
_entity_poly.pdbx_seq_one_letter_code
_entity_poly.pdbx_strand_id
1 'polypeptide(L)'
;MFVVWLTAGVARADARTEARAHFKKGMQAIAAEKFPEGIAELELAYEILPHPNVLFNIARAKVLAGDLRGGIAGYKKYLEGAPPDKDEAEKTLAELEQRLAREEAEKNTAKEPPPVKPPPATDAGVPDA
;
A
#
# COMPACT_ATOMS: atom_id res chain seq x y z
N MET A 1 -23.40 -49.37 -14.19
CA MET A 1 -22.04 -48.80 -14.22
C MET A 1 -22.10 -47.51 -15.03
N PHE A 2 -22.22 -46.34 -14.38
CA PHE A 2 -21.88 -45.05 -15.00
C PHE A 2 -21.48 -44.10 -13.87
N VAL A 3 -20.17 -43.96 -13.68
CA VAL A 3 -19.57 -42.98 -12.80
C VAL A 3 -19.36 -41.73 -13.65
N VAL A 4 -20.20 -40.72 -13.47
CA VAL A 4 -20.00 -39.40 -14.08
C VAL A 4 -19.15 -38.58 -13.12
N TRP A 5 -17.88 -38.41 -13.46
CA TRP A 5 -16.98 -37.44 -12.84
C TRP A 5 -16.66 -36.38 -13.89
N LEU A 6 -17.17 -35.15 -13.76
CA LEU A 6 -16.74 -34.02 -14.61
C LEU A 6 -17.09 -32.61 -14.09
N THR A 7 -17.51 -32.42 -12.84
CA THR A 7 -17.96 -31.09 -12.37
C THR A 7 -16.82 -30.12 -11.99
N ALA A 8 -15.60 -30.60 -11.74
CA ALA A 8 -14.50 -29.76 -11.25
C ALA A 8 -13.87 -28.84 -12.32
N GLY A 9 -13.97 -29.20 -13.61
CA GLY A 9 -13.30 -28.45 -14.70
C GLY A 9 -14.00 -27.15 -15.08
N VAL A 10 -15.33 -27.14 -15.10
CA VAL A 10 -16.16 -25.99 -15.52
C VAL A 10 -16.07 -24.86 -14.48
N ALA A 11 -16.28 -25.17 -13.20
CA ALA A 11 -16.22 -24.17 -12.12
C ALA A 11 -14.85 -23.45 -12.04
N ARG A 12 -13.75 -24.16 -12.31
CA ARG A 12 -12.40 -23.55 -12.33
C ARG A 12 -12.18 -22.66 -13.56
N ALA A 13 -12.78 -22.98 -14.70
CA ALA A 13 -12.72 -22.14 -15.89
C ALA A 13 -13.54 -20.85 -15.70
N ASP A 14 -14.70 -20.95 -15.04
CA ASP A 14 -15.54 -19.81 -14.71
C ASP A 14 -14.84 -18.86 -13.73
N ALA A 15 -14.30 -19.38 -12.62
CA ALA A 15 -13.55 -18.58 -11.64
C ALA A 15 -12.34 -17.85 -12.29
N ARG A 16 -11.61 -18.53 -13.19
CA ARG A 16 -10.50 -17.89 -13.93
C ARG A 16 -11.00 -16.76 -14.84
N THR A 17 -12.15 -16.94 -15.47
CA THR A 17 -12.74 -15.94 -16.37
C THR A 17 -13.21 -14.72 -15.57
N GLU A 18 -13.87 -14.95 -14.45
CA GLU A 18 -14.37 -13.92 -13.54
C GLU A 18 -13.22 -13.11 -12.92
N ALA A 19 -12.20 -13.78 -12.36
CA ALA A 19 -11.01 -13.11 -11.80
C ALA A 19 -10.29 -12.24 -12.85
N ARG A 20 -10.20 -12.70 -14.10
CA ARG A 20 -9.62 -11.91 -15.21
C ARG A 20 -10.45 -10.69 -15.56
N ALA A 21 -11.78 -10.80 -15.49
CA ALA A 21 -12.67 -9.67 -15.76
C ALA A 21 -12.49 -8.57 -14.69
N HIS A 22 -12.49 -8.96 -13.42
CA HIS A 22 -12.21 -8.06 -12.29
C HIS A 22 -10.81 -7.44 -12.39
N PHE A 23 -9.78 -8.25 -12.68
CA PHE A 23 -8.42 -7.74 -12.87
C PHE A 23 -8.36 -6.67 -13.97
N LYS A 24 -8.98 -6.92 -15.13
CA LYS A 24 -9.01 -5.97 -16.24
C LYS A 24 -9.72 -4.67 -15.85
N LYS A 25 -10.87 -4.75 -15.19
CA LYS A 25 -11.61 -3.57 -14.71
C LYS A 25 -10.77 -2.77 -13.71
N GLY A 26 -10.12 -3.45 -12.77
CA GLY A 26 -9.25 -2.83 -11.78
C GLY A 26 -8.10 -2.06 -12.42
N MET A 27 -7.40 -2.70 -13.37
CA MET A 27 -6.31 -2.04 -14.11
C MET A 27 -6.80 -0.85 -14.95
N GLN A 28 -7.99 -0.92 -15.54
CA GLN A 28 -8.60 0.20 -16.28
C GLN A 28 -8.94 1.38 -15.36
N ALA A 29 -9.49 1.11 -14.18
CA ALA A 29 -9.78 2.15 -13.19
C ALA A 29 -8.50 2.80 -12.66
N ILE A 30 -7.45 2.02 -12.36
CA ILE A 30 -6.14 2.54 -11.95
C ILE A 30 -5.53 3.42 -13.05
N ALA A 31 -5.61 3.00 -14.31
CA ALA A 31 -5.13 3.80 -15.44
C ALA A 31 -5.91 5.13 -15.61
N ALA A 32 -7.12 5.21 -15.09
CA ALA A 32 -7.95 6.42 -15.05
C ALA A 32 -7.83 7.18 -13.71
N GLU A 33 -6.83 6.86 -12.88
CA GLU A 33 -6.58 7.42 -11.53
C GLU A 33 -7.74 7.23 -10.54
N LYS A 34 -8.66 6.31 -10.85
CA LYS A 34 -9.75 5.88 -9.97
C LYS A 34 -9.26 4.76 -9.06
N PHE A 35 -8.34 5.12 -8.16
CA PHE A 35 -7.64 4.13 -7.34
C PHE A 35 -8.56 3.33 -6.41
N PRO A 36 -9.54 3.92 -5.69
CA PRO A 36 -10.43 3.15 -4.81
C PRO A 36 -11.21 2.07 -5.56
N GLU A 37 -11.79 2.41 -6.72
CA GLU A 37 -12.52 1.48 -7.57
C GLU A 37 -11.59 0.42 -8.14
N GLY A 38 -10.39 0.83 -8.56
CA GLY A 38 -9.38 -0.07 -9.07
C GLY A 38 -8.91 -1.10 -8.04
N ILE A 39 -8.67 -0.67 -6.81
CA ILE A 39 -8.29 -1.53 -5.69
C ILE A 39 -9.40 -2.54 -5.39
N ALA A 40 -10.66 -2.09 -5.31
CA ALA A 40 -11.79 -2.98 -5.02
C ALA A 40 -11.96 -4.08 -6.08
N GLU A 41 -11.84 -3.72 -7.36
CA GLU A 41 -11.89 -4.70 -8.46
C GLU A 41 -10.71 -5.68 -8.42
N LEU A 42 -9.50 -5.22 -8.09
CA LEU A 42 -8.36 -6.13 -7.92
C LEU A 42 -8.51 -7.03 -6.68
N GLU A 43 -9.08 -6.54 -5.59
CA GLU A 43 -9.37 -7.34 -4.39
C GLU A 43 -10.36 -8.45 -4.71
N LEU A 44 -11.44 -8.18 -5.45
CA LEU A 44 -12.36 -9.21 -5.96
C LEU A 44 -11.64 -10.25 -6.84
N ALA A 45 -10.76 -9.80 -7.74
CA ALA A 45 -9.96 -10.73 -8.55
C ALA A 45 -9.09 -11.65 -7.69
N TYR A 46 -8.50 -11.11 -6.63
CA TYR A 46 -7.66 -11.86 -5.69
C TYR A 46 -8.47 -12.84 -4.84
N GLU A 47 -9.68 -12.47 -4.40
CA GLU A 47 -10.58 -13.34 -3.65
C GLU A 47 -11.03 -14.56 -4.49
N ILE A 48 -11.35 -14.34 -5.76
CA ILE A 48 -11.77 -15.42 -6.67
C ILE A 48 -10.60 -16.35 -7.00
N LEU A 49 -9.44 -15.78 -7.34
CA LEU A 49 -8.26 -16.55 -7.70
C LEU A 49 -6.99 -15.86 -7.18
N PRO A 50 -6.52 -16.21 -5.97
CA PRO A 50 -5.33 -15.61 -5.37
C PRO A 50 -4.12 -15.76 -6.28
N HIS A 51 -3.49 -14.63 -6.61
CA HIS A 51 -2.33 -14.61 -7.49
C HIS A 51 -1.35 -13.50 -7.06
N PRO A 52 -0.02 -13.78 -7.00
CA PRO A 52 0.99 -12.80 -6.61
C PRO A 52 0.91 -11.49 -7.39
N ASN A 53 0.82 -11.56 -8.73
CA ASN A 53 0.66 -10.34 -9.57
C ASN A 53 -0.56 -9.48 -9.18
N VAL A 54 -1.68 -10.06 -8.78
CA VAL A 54 -2.86 -9.28 -8.37
C VAL A 54 -2.56 -8.58 -7.05
N LEU A 55 -1.96 -9.29 -6.08
CA LEU A 55 -1.54 -8.72 -4.81
C LEU A 55 -0.54 -7.58 -4.97
N PHE A 56 0.46 -7.73 -5.85
CA PHE A 56 1.41 -6.67 -6.20
C PHE A 56 0.70 -5.42 -6.75
N ASN A 57 -0.26 -5.61 -7.66
CA ASN A 57 -1.02 -4.49 -8.22
C ASN A 57 -1.92 -3.80 -7.18
N ILE A 58 -2.52 -4.55 -6.24
CA ILE A 58 -3.25 -3.97 -5.10
C ILE A 58 -2.32 -3.10 -4.25
N ALA A 59 -1.15 -3.62 -3.88
CA ALA A 59 -0.17 -2.90 -3.07
C ALA A 59 0.27 -1.60 -3.75
N ARG A 60 0.63 -1.69 -5.04
CA ARG A 60 1.01 -0.54 -5.86
C ARG A 60 -0.12 0.49 -5.99
N ALA A 61 -1.36 0.05 -6.21
CA ALA A 61 -2.51 0.95 -6.31
C ALA A 61 -2.78 1.68 -4.99
N LYS A 62 -2.62 1.02 -3.83
CA LYS A 62 -2.72 1.66 -2.50
C LYS A 62 -1.68 2.76 -2.32
N VAL A 63 -0.43 2.52 -2.74
CA VAL A 63 0.62 3.55 -2.75
C VAL A 63 0.24 4.74 -3.62
N LEU A 64 -0.30 4.51 -4.82
CA LEU A 64 -0.75 5.57 -5.74
C LEU A 64 -1.93 6.37 -5.17
N ALA A 65 -2.82 5.72 -4.41
CA ALA A 65 -3.92 6.36 -3.71
C ALA A 65 -3.49 7.18 -2.48
N GLY A 66 -2.20 7.19 -2.12
CA GLY A 66 -1.68 7.83 -0.92
C GLY A 66 -1.78 6.98 0.35
N ASP A 67 -2.32 5.76 0.26
CA ASP A 67 -2.31 4.79 1.37
C ASP A 67 -0.96 4.08 1.44
N LEU A 68 0.04 4.80 1.95
CA LEU A 68 1.40 4.31 2.06
C LEU A 68 1.51 3.10 3.00
N ARG A 69 0.74 3.10 4.10
CA ARG A 69 0.73 2.00 5.08
C ARG A 69 0.12 0.74 4.49
N GLY A 70 -1.03 0.85 3.82
CA GLY A 70 -1.66 -0.29 3.15
C GLY A 70 -0.82 -0.81 1.99
N GLY A 71 -0.15 0.07 1.26
CA GLY A 71 0.84 -0.30 0.24
C GLY A 71 1.99 -1.16 0.82
N ILE A 72 2.63 -0.68 1.89
CA ILE A 72 3.72 -1.39 2.60
C ILE A 72 3.25 -2.77 3.08
N ALA A 73 2.06 -2.86 3.69
CA ALA A 73 1.50 -4.13 4.13
C ALA A 73 1.28 -5.10 2.95
N GLY A 74 0.81 -4.59 1.81
CA GLY A 74 0.65 -5.37 0.59
C GLY A 74 1.98 -5.91 0.04
N TYR A 75 3.03 -5.07 -0.01
CA TYR A 75 4.37 -5.50 -0.43
C TYR A 75 4.97 -6.57 0.49
N LYS A 76 4.80 -6.43 1.82
CA LYS A 76 5.22 -7.45 2.79
C LYS A 76 4.55 -8.80 2.51
N LYS A 77 3.23 -8.79 2.31
CA LYS A 77 2.47 -10.01 1.97
C LYS A 77 2.89 -10.59 0.62
N TYR A 78 3.20 -9.76 -0.37
CA TYR A 78 3.70 -10.21 -1.66
C TYR A 78 5.03 -10.97 -1.52
N LEU A 79 5.94 -10.46 -0.69
CA LEU A 79 7.26 -11.04 -0.44
C LEU A 79 7.22 -12.37 0.32
N GLU A 80 6.18 -12.64 1.11
CA GLU A 80 5.97 -13.94 1.77
C GLU A 80 5.92 -15.11 0.77
N GLY A 81 5.48 -14.83 -0.46
CA GLY A 81 5.38 -15.82 -1.54
C GLY A 81 6.69 -16.13 -2.29
N ALA A 82 7.82 -15.50 -1.90
CA ALA A 82 9.11 -15.58 -2.60
C ALA A 82 8.98 -15.40 -4.13
N PRO A 83 8.43 -14.26 -4.60
CA PRO A 83 8.18 -14.04 -6.01
C PRO A 83 9.50 -13.87 -6.80
N PRO A 84 9.48 -14.07 -8.12
CA PRO A 84 10.70 -14.01 -8.94
C PRO A 84 11.36 -12.61 -8.97
N ASP A 85 10.58 -11.55 -8.75
CA ASP A 85 10.96 -10.14 -8.67
C ASP A 85 11.12 -9.68 -7.20
N LYS A 86 11.48 -10.60 -6.31
CA LYS A 86 11.66 -10.33 -4.88
C LYS A 86 12.60 -9.15 -4.63
N ASP A 87 13.74 -9.09 -5.33
CA ASP A 87 14.76 -8.07 -5.10
C ASP A 87 14.23 -6.66 -5.43
N GLU A 88 13.45 -6.51 -6.51
CA GLU A 88 12.79 -5.25 -6.86
C GLU A 88 11.71 -4.87 -5.85
N ALA A 89 10.92 -5.84 -5.38
CA ALA A 89 9.88 -5.62 -4.39
C ALA A 89 10.46 -5.24 -3.02
N GLU A 90 11.60 -5.82 -2.61
CA GLU A 90 12.31 -5.45 -1.38
C GLU A 90 12.86 -4.02 -1.43
N LYS A 91 13.44 -3.60 -2.56
CA LYS A 91 13.88 -2.21 -2.76
C LYS A 91 12.71 -1.25 -2.66
N THR A 92 11.62 -1.55 -3.36
CA THR A 92 10.40 -0.75 -3.32
C THR A 92 9.87 -0.64 -1.88
N LEU A 93 9.82 -1.76 -1.14
CA LEU A 93 9.39 -1.77 0.25
C LEU A 93 10.25 -0.84 1.12
N ALA A 94 11.57 -0.94 1.01
CA ALA A 94 12.50 -0.10 1.78
C ALA A 94 12.31 1.40 1.46
N GLU A 95 12.11 1.76 0.20
CA GLU A 95 11.84 3.15 -0.21
C GLU A 95 10.53 3.69 0.39
N LEU A 96 9.47 2.87 0.39
CA LEU A 96 8.18 3.24 0.95
C LEU A 96 8.25 3.40 2.48
N GLU A 97 8.94 2.51 3.18
CA GLU A 97 9.16 2.62 4.63
C GLU A 97 9.93 3.89 5.00
N GLN A 98 10.98 4.23 4.25
CA GLN A 98 11.69 5.49 4.44
C GLN A 98 10.80 6.71 4.17
N ARG A 99 9.94 6.66 3.15
CA ARG A 99 9.00 7.76 2.87
C ARG A 99 8.01 7.93 4.00
N LEU A 100 7.47 6.84 4.54
CA LEU A 100 6.55 6.89 5.67
C LEU A 100 7.21 7.49 6.91
N ALA A 101 8.44 7.08 7.23
CA ALA A 101 9.19 7.62 8.36
C ALA A 101 9.44 9.13 8.23
N ARG A 102 9.75 9.63 7.01
CA ARG A 102 9.90 11.07 6.75
C ARG A 102 8.60 11.83 6.95
N GLU A 103 7.48 11.33 6.40
CA GLU A 103 6.16 11.95 6.57
C GLU A 103 5.72 11.99 8.04
N GLU A 104 6.05 10.97 8.83
CA GLU A 104 5.76 10.94 10.27
C GLU A 104 6.64 11.90 11.08
N ALA A 105 7.92 12.01 10.74
CA ALA A 105 8.84 12.95 11.39
C ALA A 105 8.42 14.41 11.14
N GLU A 106 8.08 14.76 9.90
CA GLU A 106 7.59 16.10 9.54
C GLU A 106 6.28 16.45 10.25
N LYS A 107 5.36 15.49 10.38
CA LYS A 107 4.10 15.68 11.12
C LYS A 107 4.32 15.86 12.62
N ASN A 108 5.38 15.30 13.19
CA ASN A 108 5.72 15.47 14.59
C ASN A 108 6.42 16.80 14.86
N THR A 109 7.38 17.21 14.04
CA THR A 109 8.06 18.51 14.19
C THR A 109 7.13 19.69 13.96
N ALA A 110 6.13 19.57 13.07
CA ALA A 110 5.11 20.60 12.85
C ALA A 110 4.13 20.75 14.04
N LYS A 111 4.04 19.75 14.93
CA LYS A 111 3.16 19.78 16.11
C LYS A 111 3.87 20.27 17.38
N GLU A 112 5.19 20.37 17.37
CA GLU A 112 5.96 20.87 18.51
C GLU A 112 6.15 22.39 18.34
N PRO A 113 5.63 23.23 19.27
CA PRO A 113 5.84 24.67 19.18
C PRO A 113 7.34 24.98 19.19
N PRO A 114 7.82 25.95 18.39
CA PRO A 114 9.24 26.27 18.33
C PRO A 114 9.75 26.61 19.74
N PRO A 115 10.98 26.19 20.10
CA PRO A 115 11.54 26.50 21.40
C PRO A 115 11.61 28.02 21.53
N VAL A 116 10.83 28.56 22.47
CA VAL A 116 10.91 29.96 22.86
C VAL A 116 12.33 30.18 23.37
N LYS A 117 13.17 30.86 22.59
CA LYS A 117 14.49 31.30 23.07
C LYS A 117 14.23 32.08 24.36
N PRO A 118 14.85 31.73 25.50
CA PRO A 118 14.75 32.57 26.69
C PRO A 118 15.21 33.97 26.31
N PRO A 119 14.46 35.04 26.62
CA PRO A 119 14.98 36.38 26.48
C PRO A 119 16.29 36.45 27.25
N PRO A 120 17.33 37.14 26.73
CA PRO A 120 18.56 37.33 27.47
C PRO A 120 18.17 37.96 28.80
N ALA A 121 18.50 37.29 29.90
CA ALA A 121 18.39 37.86 31.22
C ALA A 121 19.27 39.10 31.22
N THR A 122 18.65 40.27 31.16
CA THR A 122 19.31 41.53 31.44
C THR A 122 19.63 41.54 32.94
N ASP A 123 20.76 40.94 33.30
CA ASP A 123 21.41 41.17 34.57
C ASP A 123 22.30 42.40 34.43
N ALA A 124 21.82 43.50 35.02
CA ALA A 124 22.55 44.67 35.51
C ALA A 124 21.49 45.76 35.72
N GLY A 125 21.20 46.27 36.91
CA GLY A 125 21.90 46.19 38.17
C GLY A 125 21.48 47.43 38.96
N VAL A 126 20.73 47.20 40.03
CA VAL A 126 20.70 47.92 41.32
C VAL A 126 20.32 49.43 41.35
N PRO A 127 19.43 49.83 42.28
CA PRO A 127 18.90 51.20 42.43
C PRO A 127 19.75 52.08 43.38
N ASP A 128 19.21 53.29 43.65
CA ASP A 128 19.54 54.28 44.69
C ASP A 128 20.56 55.40 44.34
N ALA A 129 20.02 56.61 44.09
CA ALA A 129 20.12 57.79 44.98
C ALA A 129 19.78 59.09 44.21
#